data_AF-A0A6G1S931-F1
#
_entry.id   AF-A0A6G1S931-F1
#
_cell.length_a   1.000
_cell.length_b   1.000
_cell.length_c   1.000
_cell.angle_alpha   90.00
_cell.angle_beta   90.00
_cell.angle_gamma   90.00
#
_symmetry.space_group_name_H-M   'P 1'
#
loop_
_entity.id
_entity.type
_entity.pdbx_description
1 polymer ?
#
loop_
_entity_poly.entity_id
_entity_poly.type
_entity_poly.pdbx_seq_one_letter_code
_entity_poly.pdbx_strand_id
1 'polypeptide(L)'
;AALFRPKMIIAGTSAYSRLLDYKTFREICDQVKAVLLADMAHISGLVAAGVIPSPFEYADVVTTTTHKTLRGARSGMIFFRKGVKGMDPKSKQPIHYDFESRI
;
A
#
# COMPACT_ATOMS: atom_id res chain seq x y z
N ALA A 1 8.51 -8.11 14.53
CA ALA A 1 9.07 -7.18 13.51
C ALA A 1 10.39 -6.53 13.94
N ALA A 2 10.56 -6.09 15.19
CA ALA A 2 11.75 -5.34 15.64
C ALA A 2 13.12 -6.03 15.43
N LEU A 3 13.17 -7.36 15.46
CA LEU A 3 14.37 -8.15 15.16
C LEU A 3 14.67 -8.20 13.65
N PHE A 4 13.66 -8.42 12.81
CA PHE A 4 13.82 -8.55 11.36
C PHE A 4 14.02 -7.20 10.64
N ARG A 5 13.45 -6.11 11.18
CA ARG A 5 13.53 -4.74 10.63
C ARG A 5 13.23 -4.68 9.12
N PRO A 6 12.02 -5.09 8.71
CA PRO A 6 11.67 -5.11 7.29
C PRO A 6 11.77 -3.70 6.70
N LYS A 7 12.24 -3.61 5.45
CA LYS A 7 12.16 -2.38 4.66
C LYS A 7 10.78 -2.17 4.04
N MET A 8 10.02 -3.26 3.87
CA MET A 8 8.69 -3.27 3.29
C MET A 8 7.84 -4.36 3.96
N ILE A 9 6.56 -4.09 4.13
CA ILE A 9 5.54 -5.06 4.54
C ILE A 9 4.47 -5.10 3.44
N ILE A 10 4.07 -6.30 3.04
CA ILE A 10 3.08 -6.53 1.99
C ILE A 10 1.75 -6.92 2.63
N ALA A 11 0.70 -6.17 2.33
CA ALA A 11 -0.69 -6.44 2.70
C ALA A 11 -1.47 -6.85 1.44
N GLY A 12 -1.55 -8.16 1.19
CA GLY A 12 -2.24 -8.71 0.02
C GLY A 12 -2.41 -10.21 0.14
N THR A 13 -3.44 -10.75 -0.49
CA THR A 13 -3.79 -12.17 -0.35
C THR A 13 -4.39 -12.73 -1.63
N SER A 14 -4.05 -13.97 -1.96
CA SER A 14 -4.68 -14.72 -3.06
C SER A 14 -5.93 -15.50 -2.62
N ALA A 15 -5.96 -15.96 -1.37
CA ALA A 15 -6.98 -16.85 -0.84
C ALA A 15 -7.32 -16.53 0.63
N TYR A 16 -7.83 -15.32 0.87
CA TYR A 16 -8.30 -14.89 2.19
C TYR A 16 -9.69 -14.26 2.06
N SER A 17 -10.62 -14.70 2.90
CA SER A 17 -12.06 -14.39 2.80
C SER A 17 -12.52 -13.24 3.70
N ARG A 18 -11.58 -12.51 4.30
CA ARG A 18 -11.84 -11.39 5.21
C ARG A 18 -11.11 -10.14 4.75
N LEU A 19 -11.58 -9.00 5.25
CA LEU A 19 -10.98 -7.71 4.99
C LEU A 19 -9.65 -7.61 5.76
N LEU A 20 -8.65 -7.00 5.13
CA LEU A 20 -7.40 -6.68 5.80
C LEU A 20 -7.56 -5.37 6.57
N ASP A 21 -7.03 -5.34 7.79
CA ASP A 21 -6.96 -4.12 8.58
C ASP A 21 -5.71 -3.30 8.20
N TYR A 22 -5.84 -2.51 7.14
CA TYR A 22 -4.76 -1.68 6.62
C TYR A 22 -4.24 -0.64 7.63
N LYS A 23 -5.07 -0.23 8.59
CA LYS A 23 -4.66 0.69 9.65
C LYS A 23 -3.63 0.03 10.57
N THR A 24 -3.92 -1.19 11.01
CA THR A 24 -2.96 -1.96 11.82
C THR A 24 -1.65 -2.20 11.06
N PHE A 25 -1.72 -2.51 9.75
CA PHE A 25 -0.51 -2.63 8.93
C PHE A 25 0.30 -1.33 8.88
N ARG A 26 -0.37 -0.18 8.72
CA ARG A 26 0.27 1.15 8.69
C ARG A 26 0.98 1.46 9.99
N GLU A 27 0.31 1.27 11.13
CA GLU A 27 0.87 1.50 12.45
C GLU A 27 2.15 0.67 12.68
N ILE A 28 2.13 -0.60 12.27
CA ILE A 28 3.31 -1.47 12.35
C ILE A 28 4.42 -0.97 11.42
N CYS A 29 4.09 -0.56 10.20
CA CYS A 29 5.07 -0.01 9.24
C CYS A 29 5.73 1.26 9.78
N ASP A 30 4.97 2.15 10.42
CA ASP A 30 5.50 3.38 11.02
C ASP A 30 6.44 3.08 12.19
N GLN A 31 6.07 2.13 13.05
CA GLN A 31 6.91 1.69 14.16
C GLN A 31 8.28 1.16 13.70
N VAL A 32 8.31 0.40 12.61
CA VAL A 32 9.55 -0.22 12.11
C VAL A 32 10.19 0.52 10.94
N LYS A 33 9.64 1.67 10.54
CA LYS A 33 10.07 2.49 9.42
C LYS A 33 10.12 1.72 8.08
N ALA A 34 9.08 0.95 7.80
CA ALA A 34 8.89 0.21 6.56
C ALA A 34 7.92 0.91 5.59
N VAL A 35 8.03 0.57 4.32
CA VAL A 35 7.02 0.88 3.29
C VAL A 35 5.85 -0.09 3.40
N LEU A 36 4.62 0.42 3.37
CA LEU A 36 3.43 -0.43 3.23
C LEU A 36 3.06 -0.58 1.75
N LEU A 37 3.19 -1.81 1.24
CA LEU A 37 2.72 -2.18 -0.10
C LEU A 37 1.41 -2.96 0.04
N ALA A 38 0.34 -2.48 -0.59
CA ALA A 38 -0.92 -3.23 -0.68
C ALA A 38 -1.04 -3.89 -2.07
N ASP A 39 -1.07 -5.22 -2.12
CA ASP A 39 -1.40 -5.96 -3.35
C ASP A 39 -2.90 -6.28 -3.35
N MET A 40 -3.65 -5.51 -4.14
CA MET A 40 -5.10 -5.64 -4.24
C MET A 40 -5.55 -6.45 -5.45
N ALA A 41 -4.68 -7.26 -6.07
CA ALA A 41 -4.96 -7.93 -7.34
C ALA A 41 -6.30 -8.68 -7.41
N HIS A 42 -6.69 -9.39 -6.35
CA HIS A 42 -7.94 -10.16 -6.30
C HIS A 42 -9.18 -9.30 -6.02
N ILE A 43 -9.02 -8.16 -5.35
CA ILE A 43 -10.13 -7.35 -4.83
C ILE A 43 -10.27 -5.98 -5.53
N SER A 44 -9.45 -5.69 -6.54
CA SER A 44 -9.38 -4.39 -7.19
C SER A 44 -10.70 -3.89 -7.77
N GLY A 45 -11.55 -4.77 -8.31
CA GLY A 45 -12.90 -4.39 -8.75
C GLY A 45 -13.84 -4.04 -7.60
N LEU A 46 -13.71 -4.73 -6.46
CA LEU A 46 -14.52 -4.45 -5.27
C LEU A 46 -14.11 -3.11 -4.62
N VAL A 47 -12.81 -2.82 -4.59
CA VAL A 47 -12.28 -1.52 -4.15
C VAL A 47 -12.77 -0.40 -5.08
N ALA A 48 -12.67 -0.59 -6.40
CA ALA A 48 -13.11 0.40 -7.38
C ALA A 48 -14.63 0.68 -7.31
N ALA A 49 -15.43 -0.33 -6.97
CA ALA A 49 -16.87 -0.19 -6.78
C ALA A 49 -17.26 0.39 -5.41
N GLY A 50 -16.31 0.59 -4.49
CA GLY A 50 -16.57 1.12 -3.14
C GLY A 50 -17.31 0.16 -2.20
N VAL A 51 -17.35 -1.15 -2.52
CA VAL A 51 -18.10 -2.14 -1.71
C VAL A 51 -17.26 -2.76 -0.59
N ILE A 52 -15.95 -2.51 -0.57
CA ILE A 52 -15.03 -2.86 0.52
C ILE A 52 -14.07 -1.70 0.82
N PRO A 53 -13.41 -1.67 1.99
CA PRO A 53 -12.45 -0.63 2.34
C PRO A 53 -11.30 -0.52 1.34
N SER A 54 -10.87 0.71 1.10
CA SER A 54 -9.79 1.02 0.17
C SER A 54 -8.42 0.94 0.84
N PRO A 55 -7.42 0.25 0.25
CA PRO A 55 -6.05 0.25 0.78
C PRO A 55 -5.36 1.61 0.62
N PHE A 56 -5.86 2.47 -0.28
CA PHE A 56 -5.20 3.72 -0.64
C PHE A 56 -5.10 4.69 0.54
N GLU A 57 -5.99 4.63 1.53
CA GLU A 57 -5.97 5.49 2.70
C GLU A 57 -4.67 5.33 3.51
N TYR A 58 -4.13 4.11 3.58
CA TYR A 58 -3.01 3.75 4.46
C TYR A 58 -1.73 3.39 3.71
N ALA A 59 -1.85 2.79 2.51
CA ALA A 59 -0.70 2.28 1.77
C ALA A 59 0.15 3.39 1.15
N ASP A 60 1.46 3.15 1.13
CA ASP A 60 2.42 4.00 0.41
C ASP A 60 2.42 3.66 -1.09
N VAL A 61 2.30 2.36 -1.40
CA VAL A 61 2.27 1.80 -2.75
C VAL A 61 1.11 0.81 -2.85
N VAL A 62 0.37 0.84 -3.95
CA VAL A 62 -0.69 -0.14 -4.25
C VAL A 62 -0.41 -0.78 -5.59
N THR A 63 -0.29 -2.11 -5.62
CA THR A 63 -0.16 -2.88 -6.85
C THR A 63 -1.47 -3.62 -7.15
N THR A 64 -1.74 -3.86 -8.43
CA THR A 64 -2.91 -4.64 -8.83
C THR A 64 -2.73 -5.28 -10.20
N THR A 65 -3.46 -6.37 -10.41
CA THR A 65 -3.79 -6.85 -11.76
C THR A 65 -5.10 -6.24 -12.25
N THR A 66 -5.27 -6.11 -13.56
CA THR A 66 -6.48 -5.53 -14.17
C THR A 66 -7.54 -6.56 -14.58
N HIS A 67 -7.20 -7.86 -14.64
CA HIS A 67 -8.04 -8.89 -15.26
C HIS A 67 -8.91 -9.73 -14.30
N LYS A 68 -8.81 -9.51 -12.98
CA LYS A 68 -9.58 -10.27 -11.98
C LYS A 68 -10.94 -9.61 -11.75
N THR A 69 -11.23 -9.20 -10.52
CA THR A 69 -12.51 -8.53 -10.19
C THR A 69 -12.70 -7.22 -10.94
N LEU A 70 -11.62 -6.57 -11.41
CA LEU A 70 -11.68 -5.38 -12.27
C LEU A 70 -12.05 -5.68 -13.74
N ARG A 71 -11.99 -6.96 -14.17
CA ARG A 71 -12.51 -7.48 -15.45
C ARG A 71 -11.99 -6.82 -16.73
N GLY A 72 -10.78 -6.28 -16.72
CA GLY A 72 -10.06 -5.78 -17.91
C GLY A 72 -9.19 -6.84 -18.60
N ALA A 73 -8.38 -6.42 -19.57
CA ALA A 73 -7.36 -7.27 -20.18
C ALA A 73 -6.24 -7.62 -19.19
N ARG A 74 -5.38 -8.60 -19.53
CA ARG A 74 -4.22 -8.98 -18.69
C ARG A 74 -3.19 -7.85 -18.68
N SER A 75 -3.10 -7.16 -17.56
CA SER A 75 -2.08 -6.16 -17.28
C SER A 75 -1.88 -6.01 -15.76
N GLY A 76 -0.91 -5.18 -15.39
CA GLY A 76 -0.62 -4.75 -14.02
C GLY A 76 -0.53 -3.24 -13.92
N MET A 77 -0.79 -2.71 -12.73
CA MET A 77 -0.67 -1.28 -12.42
C MET A 77 0.04 -1.09 -11.09
N ILE A 78 0.81 0.00 -10.99
CA ILE A 78 1.48 0.44 -9.77
C ILE A 78 1.02 1.86 -9.47
N PHE A 79 0.36 2.04 -8.33
CA PHE A 79 0.03 3.34 -7.79
C PHE A 79 0.99 3.67 -6.64
N PHE A 80 1.40 4.92 -6.54
CA PHE A 80 2.33 5.38 -5.51
C PHE A 80 1.98 6.79 -5.05
N ARG A 81 2.26 7.07 -3.77
CA ARG A 81 2.09 8.41 -3.20
C ARG A 81 3.12 9.39 -3.77
N LYS A 82 2.70 10.65 -3.95
CA LYS A 82 3.55 11.80 -4.28
C LYS A 82 3.40 12.87 -3.20
N GLY A 83 4.39 13.76 -3.10
CA GLY A 83 4.36 14.89 -2.17
C GLY A 83 5.03 14.60 -0.82
N VAL A 84 4.51 15.22 0.24
CA VAL A 84 5.09 15.13 1.59
C VAL A 84 4.61 13.85 2.28
N LYS A 85 5.57 13.01 2.68
CA LYS A 85 5.35 11.80 3.49
C LYS A 85 5.18 12.12 4.98
N GLY A 86 5.87 13.13 5.48
CA GLY A 86 5.84 13.52 6.88
C GLY A 86 6.84 14.64 7.17
N MET A 87 7.05 14.93 8.44
CA MET A 87 8.07 15.89 8.87
C MET A 87 9.20 15.16 9.59
N ASP A 88 10.44 15.58 9.35
CA ASP A 88 11.57 15.12 10.13
C ASP A 88 11.42 15.59 11.59
N PRO A 89 11.47 14.67 12.58
CA PRO A 89 11.27 15.03 13.98
C PRO A 89 12.31 16.00 14.55
N LYS A 90 13.51 16.09 13.93
CA LYS A 90 14.62 16.92 14.39
C LYS A 90 14.72 18.22 13.62
N SER A 91 14.70 18.16 12.29
CA SER A 91 14.89 19.34 11.44
C SER A 91 13.58 20.07 11.12
N LYS A 92 12.42 19.46 11.42
CA LYS A 92 11.08 19.92 10.99
C LYS A 92 10.94 20.15 9.48
N GLN A 93 11.88 19.63 8.68
CA GLN A 93 11.79 19.70 7.23
C GLN A 93 10.83 18.62 6.71
N PRO A 94 10.11 18.88 5.61
CA PRO A 94 9.26 17.90 4.98
C PRO A 94 10.10 16.74 4.42
N ILE A 95 9.75 15.52 4.80
CA ILE A 95 10.23 14.30 4.15
C ILE A 95 9.31 14.05 2.96
N HIS A 96 9.87 14.02 1.76
CA HIS A 96 9.12 13.76 0.54
C HIS A 96 9.14 12.28 0.15
N TYR A 97 8.11 11.83 -0.54
CA TYR A 97 8.16 10.57 -1.29
C TYR A 97 9.12 10.69 -2.46
N ASP A 98 9.91 9.64 -2.72
CA ASP A 98 10.88 9.55 -3.81
C ASP A 98 10.53 8.44 -4.83
N PHE A 99 9.31 7.93 -4.80
CA PHE A 99 8.90 6.78 -5.63
C PHE A 99 8.88 7.10 -7.13
N GLU A 100 8.56 8.33 -7.52
CA GLU A 100 8.47 8.73 -8.93
C GLU A 100 9.77 8.56 -9.72
N SER A 101 10.92 8.73 -9.07
CA SER A 101 12.22 8.55 -9.72
C SER A 101 12.73 7.12 -9.68
N ARG A 102 12.00 6.21 -9.02
CA ARG A 102 12.45 4.83 -8.73
C ARG A 102 11.60 3.74 -9.36
N ILE A 103 10.41 4.07 -9.85
CA ILE A 103 9.46 3.18 -10.53
C ILE A 103 9.49 3.51 -12.02
#